data_AF-A0A382S7W0-F1
#
_entry.id   AF-A0A382S7W0-F1
#
_cell.length_a   1.000
_cell.length_b   1.000
_cell.length_c   1.000
_cell.angle_alpha   90.00
_cell.angle_beta   90.00
_cell.angle_gamma   90.00
#
_symmetry.space_group_name_H-M   'P 1'
#
loop_
_entity.id
_entity.type
_entity.pdbx_description
1 polymer ?
#
loop_
_entity_poly.entity_id
_entity_poly.type
_entity_poly.pdbx_seq_one_letter_code
_entity_poly.pdbx_strand_id
1 'polypeptide(L)' 'MAGYGGMPRAKAATKHKQTTKQTFVYTCEVCNKSHVKAFKRLKKANLV' A
#
# COMPACT_ATOMS: atom_id res chain seq x y z
N MET A 1 5.94 -13.36 -17.25
CA MET A 1 7.12 -13.80 -18.00
C MET A 1 6.70 -15.06 -18.73
N ALA A 2 6.59 -15.01 -20.06
CA ALA A 2 6.10 -16.14 -20.86
C ALA A 2 7.26 -17.10 -21.14
N GLY A 3 7.06 -18.40 -20.86
CA GLY A 3 8.07 -19.46 -20.96
C GLY A 3 7.91 -20.50 -19.85
N TYR A 4 8.46 -21.71 -20.03
CA TYR A 4 8.38 -22.78 -19.03
C TYR A 4 9.60 -22.74 -18.09
N GLY A 5 9.36 -22.76 -16.77
CA GLY A 5 10.34 -23.19 -15.75
C GLY A 5 11.09 -22.11 -14.96
N GLY A 6 10.90 -20.81 -15.23
CA GLY A 6 11.63 -19.75 -14.51
C GLY A 6 10.82 -19.10 -13.40
N MET A 7 11.43 -18.85 -12.24
CA MET A 7 10.96 -17.83 -11.31
C MET A 7 11.41 -16.46 -11.83
N PRO A 8 10.52 -15.66 -12.45
CA PRO A 8 10.94 -14.54 -13.30
C PRO A 8 11.48 -13.33 -12.55
N ARG A 9 11.23 -13.27 -11.24
CA ARG A 9 11.63 -12.15 -10.38
C ARG A 9 11.81 -12.68 -8.97
N ALA A 10 12.86 -12.24 -8.29
CA ALA A 10 13.07 -12.55 -6.88
C ALA A 10 11.82 -12.15 -6.08
N LYS A 11 11.24 -13.10 -5.35
CA LYS A 11 10.25 -12.78 -4.32
C LYS A 11 10.99 -12.13 -3.15
N ALA A 12 10.42 -11.08 -2.56
CA ALA A 12 10.94 -10.51 -1.33
C ALA A 12 10.91 -11.60 -0.24
N ALA A 13 12.08 -12.12 0.12
CA ALA A 13 12.22 -13.36 0.87
C ALA A 13 11.77 -13.26 2.34
N THR A 14 11.78 -12.07 2.92
CA THR A 14 11.40 -11.86 4.32
C THR A 14 10.68 -10.53 4.54
N LYS A 15 9.45 -10.58 5.05
CA LYS A 15 8.75 -9.38 5.57
C LYS A 15 9.07 -9.23 7.06
N HIS A 16 10.16 -8.53 7.39
CA HIS A 16 10.49 -8.19 8.79
C HIS A 16 9.48 -7.21 9.42
N LYS A 17 8.96 -6.27 8.63
CA LYS A 17 8.12 -5.17 9.12
C LYS A 17 6.70 -5.69 9.39
N GLN A 18 6.28 -5.64 10.65
CA GLN A 18 4.93 -6.05 11.09
C GLN A 18 3.87 -4.94 10.91
N THR A 19 4.29 -3.70 10.65
CA THR A 19 3.39 -2.54 10.49
C THR A 19 3.59 -1.82 9.16
N THR A 20 2.50 -1.27 8.63
CA THR A 20 2.47 -0.52 7.37
C THR A 20 2.15 0.96 7.64
N LYS A 21 2.61 1.84 6.73
CA LYS A 21 2.12 3.22 6.69
C LYS A 21 0.70 3.17 6.13
N GLN A 22 -0.26 3.74 6.85
CA GLN A 22 -1.63 3.80 6.39
C GLN A 22 -1.78 4.98 5.43
N THR A 23 -2.34 4.73 4.26
CA THR A 23 -2.59 5.75 3.23
C THR A 23 -4.08 5.90 3.03
N PHE A 24 -4.60 7.11 3.21
CA PHE A 24 -6.01 7.40 2.97
C PHE A 24 -6.15 8.31 1.76
N VAL A 25 -7.19 8.04 0.98
CA VAL A 25 -7.56 8.84 -0.19
C VAL A 25 -8.71 9.74 0.23
N TYR A 26 -8.51 11.05 0.10
CA TYR A 26 -9.51 12.06 0.38
C TYR A 26 -9.94 12.67 -0.95
N THR A 27 -11.23 12.56 -1.25
CA THR A 27 -11.81 13.16 -2.45
C THR A 27 -12.47 14.47 -2.04
N CYS A 28 -12.09 15.58 -2.67
CA CYS A 28 -12.76 16.85 -2.44
C CYS A 28 -14.12 16.85 -3.16
N GLU A 29 -15.21 17.09 -2.44
CA GLU A 29 -16.57 17.09 -3.00
C GLU A 29 -16.81 18.25 -3.99
N VAL A 30 -16.10 19.37 -3.82
CA VAL A 30 -16.28 20.56 -4.66
C VAL A 30 -15.56 20.45 -6.00
N CYS A 31 -14.32 19.94 -6.01
CA CYS A 31 -13.50 19.87 -7.22
C CYS A 31 -13.28 18.44 -7.75
N ASN A 32 -13.83 17.41 -7.08
CA ASN A 32 -13.73 15.99 -7.41
C ASN A 32 -12.30 15.45 -7.58
N LYS A 33 -11.31 16.16 -7.02
CA LYS A 33 -9.91 15.73 -7.03
C LYS A 33 -9.62 14.85 -5.81
N SER A 34 -8.93 13.74 -6.06
CA SER A 34 -8.46 12.84 -5.02
C SER A 34 -7.05 13.20 -4.56
N HIS A 35 -6.86 13.28 -3.24
CA HIS A 35 -5.59 13.53 -2.58
C HIS A 35 -5.21 12.34 -1.72
N VAL A 36 -3.98 11.86 -1.87
CA VAL A 36 -3.45 10.75 -1.07
C VAL A 36 -2.65 11.31 0.10
N LYS A 37 -3.01 10.94 1.32
CA LYS A 37 -2.25 11.29 2.53
C LYS A 37 -1.74 10.03 3.21
N ALA A 38 -0.43 9.98 3.40
CA ALA A 38 0.23 8.91 4.13
C ALA A 38 0.43 9.30 5.60
N PHE A 39 0.06 8.40 6.50
CA PHE A 39 0.27 8.53 7.94
C PHE A 39 1.47 7.70 8.39
N LYS A 40 1.85 7.87 9.67
CA LYS A 40 2.88 7.06 10.31
C LYS A 40 2.48 5.58 10.33
N ARG A 41 3.44 4.72 10.66
CA ARG A 41 3.19 3.27 10.74
C ARG A 41 2.29 2.95 11.92
N LEU A 42 1.23 2.20 11.67
CA LEU A 42 0.23 1.85 12.67
C LEU A 42 -0.03 0.34 12.60
N LYS A 43 -0.31 -0.29 13.76
CA LYS A 43 -0.73 -1.69 13.83
C LYS A 43 -2.20 -1.86 13.41
N LYS A 44 -3.04 -0.87 13.72
CA LYS A 44 -4.46 -0.79 13.38
C LYS A 44 -4.82 0.65 13.04
N ALA A 45 -5.74 0.86 12.12
CA ALA A 45 -6.37 2.14 11.86
C ALA A 45 -7.88 1.92 11.72
N ASN A 46 -8.66 2.72 12.44
CA ASN A 46 -10.11 2.72 12.37
C ASN A 46 -10.53 4.02 11.71
N LEU A 47 -11.40 3.93 10.71
CA LEU A 47 -12.13 5.08 10.18
C LEU A 47 -13.37 5.22 11.08
N VAL A 48 -13.53 6.38 11.71
CA VAL A 48 -14.73 6.75 12.46
C VAL A 48 -15.67 7.46 11.50
#